data_AF-A0A9Q1DII9-F1
#
_entry.id   AF-A0A9Q1DII9-F1
#
_cell.length_a   1.000
_cell.length_b   1.000
_cell.length_c   1.000
_cell.angle_alpha   90.00
_cell.angle_beta   90.00
_cell.angle_gamma   90.00
#
_symmetry.space_group_name_H-M   'P 1'
#
loop_
_entity.id
_entity.type
_entity.pdbx_description
1 polymer ?
#
loop_
_entity_poly.entity_id
_entity_poly.type
_entity_poly.pdbx_seq_one_letter_code
_entity_poly.pdbx_strand_id
1 'polypeptide(L)'
;LQALDENGLSPDLHKRGTNGPCGVQPTSIQENRTMLFTVGKSQIFLVSPDTKKVAMEKSFREISFCSQGIRHVDHFGFICRESLESGSCQFVCYVFQCTDAGELERHVLSLCLSLCLSLSDTV
;
A
#
# COMPACT_ATOMS: atom_id res chain seq x y z
N LEU A 1 17.59 -28.52 5.77
CA LEU A 1 16.74 -27.96 4.71
C LEU A 1 15.30 -28.28 5.10
N GLN A 2 14.64 -27.40 5.87
CA GLN A 2 13.23 -27.59 6.25
C GLN A 2 12.35 -27.13 5.08
N ALA A 3 11.46 -28.02 4.64
CA ALA A 3 10.56 -27.81 3.52
C ALA A 3 9.47 -26.79 3.89
N LEU A 4 9.28 -25.80 3.02
CA LEU A 4 8.11 -24.92 3.02
C LEU A 4 6.89 -25.74 2.58
N ASP A 5 5.70 -25.46 3.14
CA ASP A 5 4.47 -26.04 2.63
C ASP A 5 4.05 -25.39 1.29
N GLU A 6 3.02 -25.94 0.63
CA GLU A 6 2.50 -25.46 -0.67
C GLU A 6 2.02 -23.99 -0.66
N ASN A 7 1.96 -23.35 0.51
CA ASN A 7 1.63 -21.92 0.67
C ASN A 7 2.84 -21.06 1.08
N GLY A 8 4.03 -21.65 1.21
CA GLY A 8 5.29 -20.94 1.46
C GLY A 8 5.49 -20.44 2.89
N LEU A 9 4.79 -20.98 3.90
CA LEU A 9 4.87 -20.49 5.28
C LEU A 9 5.49 -21.50 6.27
N SER A 10 6.27 -20.99 7.23
CA SER A 10 7.01 -21.77 8.24
C SER A 10 6.11 -22.16 9.43
N PRO A 11 6.24 -23.37 10.01
CA PRO A 11 5.32 -23.91 11.01
C PRO A 11 5.34 -23.25 12.41
N ASP A 12 6.26 -22.32 12.69
CA ASP A 12 6.45 -21.78 14.06
C ASP A 12 5.49 -20.66 14.49
N LEU A 13 4.51 -20.28 13.68
CA LEU A 13 3.63 -19.12 13.95
C LEU A 13 2.32 -19.42 14.71
N HIS A 14 2.12 -20.64 15.23
CA HIS A 14 0.80 -21.07 15.71
C HIS A 14 0.40 -20.70 17.15
N LYS A 15 1.09 -19.75 17.84
CA LYS A 15 0.79 -19.44 19.25
C LYS A 15 0.81 -17.95 19.62
N ARG A 16 -0.01 -17.11 18.98
CA ARG A 16 -0.33 -15.78 19.54
C ARG A 16 -1.72 -15.27 19.17
N GLY A 17 -2.66 -15.43 20.11
CA GLY A 17 -3.82 -14.56 20.39
C GLY A 17 -4.69 -14.03 19.24
N THR A 18 -5.92 -14.56 19.15
CA THR A 18 -7.19 -13.90 18.75
C THR A 18 -7.20 -12.92 17.57
N ASN A 19 -6.28 -13.04 16.62
CA ASN A 19 -6.34 -12.37 15.33
C ASN A 19 -5.99 -13.40 14.27
N GLY A 20 -6.76 -13.44 13.18
CA GLY A 20 -6.60 -14.44 12.13
C GLY A 20 -5.16 -14.54 11.59
N PRO A 21 -4.85 -15.61 10.84
CA PRO A 21 -3.50 -16.12 10.57
C PRO A 21 -2.51 -15.14 9.92
N CYS A 22 -2.93 -13.93 9.57
CA CYS A 22 -2.12 -12.95 8.85
C CYS A 22 -1.70 -11.72 9.68
N GLY A 23 -2.16 -11.55 10.93
CA GLY A 23 -1.71 -10.45 11.81
C GLY A 23 -1.97 -9.02 11.30
N VAL A 24 -2.59 -8.88 10.12
CA VAL A 24 -3.01 -7.63 9.52
C VAL A 24 -4.36 -7.23 10.11
N GLN A 25 -4.40 -6.03 10.68
CA GLN A 25 -5.64 -5.44 11.19
C GLN A 25 -6.24 -4.54 10.12
N PRO A 26 -7.57 -4.57 9.91
CA PRO A 26 -8.24 -3.58 9.09
C PRO A 26 -7.92 -2.17 9.61
N THR A 27 -7.57 -1.27 8.70
CA THR A 27 -7.48 0.16 9.04
C THR A 27 -8.85 0.71 9.40
N SER A 28 -8.91 1.82 10.14
CA SER A 28 -10.17 2.52 10.49
C SER A 28 -10.96 3.10 9.30
N ILE A 29 -10.45 3.00 8.07
CA ILE A 29 -11.21 3.27 6.85
C ILE A 29 -12.35 2.26 6.77
N GLN A 30 -13.55 2.76 7.10
CA GLN A 30 -14.69 1.95 7.48
C GLN A 30 -15.31 1.18 6.29
N GLU A 31 -15.13 1.66 5.04
CA GLU A 31 -15.75 1.08 3.84
C GLU A 31 -14.98 1.44 2.55
N ASN A 32 -15.12 0.62 1.51
CA ASN A 32 -14.59 0.91 0.16
C ASN A 32 -15.31 2.13 -0.44
N ARG A 33 -14.53 3.06 -1.02
CA ARG A 33 -15.06 4.29 -1.64
C ARG A 33 -14.32 4.63 -2.91
N THR A 34 -15.01 5.26 -3.86
CA THR A 34 -14.39 5.81 -5.06
C THR A 34 -13.57 7.04 -4.69
N MET A 35 -12.30 7.06 -5.10
CA MET A 35 -11.36 8.13 -4.81
C MET A 35 -10.60 8.50 -6.07
N LEU A 36 -10.25 9.78 -6.20
CA LEU A 36 -9.31 10.24 -7.22
C LEU A 36 -7.89 10.05 -6.68
N PHE A 37 -7.12 9.18 -7.33
CA PHE A 37 -5.72 8.96 -7.04
C PHE A 37 -4.88 9.96 -7.84
N THR A 38 -4.13 10.83 -7.16
CA THR A 38 -3.31 11.86 -7.80
C THR A 38 -1.85 11.71 -7.39
N VAL A 39 -0.94 11.75 -8.35
CA VAL A 39 0.51 11.72 -8.13
C VAL A 39 1.05 13.14 -8.21
N GLY A 40 1.58 13.65 -7.11
CA GLY A 40 2.27 14.93 -7.04
C GLY A 40 3.78 14.78 -7.27
N LYS A 41 4.55 15.86 -7.00
CA LYS A 41 6.00 15.86 -7.18
C LYS A 41 6.75 14.96 -6.19
N SER A 42 6.28 14.88 -4.94
CA SER A 42 6.96 14.16 -3.84
C SER A 42 6.01 13.37 -2.94
N GLN A 43 4.74 13.30 -3.33
CA GLN A 43 3.68 12.65 -2.56
C GLN A 43 2.54 12.21 -3.47
N ILE A 44 1.68 11.33 -2.95
CA ILE A 44 0.37 11.00 -3.53
C ILE A 44 -0.75 11.62 -2.70
N PHE A 45 -1.90 11.79 -3.35
CA PHE A 45 -3.13 12.23 -2.71
C PHE A 45 -4.28 11.32 -3.10
N LEU A 46 -5.17 11.01 -2.16
CA LEU A 46 -6.53 10.56 -2.47
C LEU A 46 -7.52 11.69 -2.21
N VAL A 47 -8.25 12.08 -3.24
CA VAL A 47 -9.27 13.12 -3.15
C VAL A 47 -10.65 12.48 -3.29
N SER A 48 -11.54 12.75 -2.33
CA SER A 48 -12.93 12.29 -2.42
C SER A 48 -13.64 13.10 -3.51
N PRO A 49 -14.22 12.46 -4.54
CA PRO A 49 -14.94 13.18 -5.59
C PRO A 49 -16.20 13.88 -5.04
N ASP A 50 -16.83 13.28 -4.02
CA ASP A 50 -18.07 13.79 -3.42
C ASP A 50 -17.81 15.09 -2.64
N THR A 51 -16.78 15.09 -1.80
CA THR A 51 -16.48 16.21 -0.90
C THR A 51 -15.45 17.18 -1.47
N LYS A 52 -14.72 16.77 -2.52
CA LYS A 52 -13.57 17.48 -3.09
C LYS A 52 -12.44 17.73 -2.07
N LYS A 53 -12.41 16.96 -0.99
CA LYS A 53 -11.40 17.06 0.06
C LYS A 53 -10.36 15.95 -0.09
N VAL A 54 -9.13 16.28 0.26
CA VAL A 54 -8.05 15.31 0.43
C VAL A 54 -8.41 14.41 1.63
N ALA A 55 -8.58 13.13 1.38
CA ALA A 55 -8.83 12.13 2.42
C ALA A 55 -7.53 11.53 2.96
N MET A 56 -6.50 11.42 2.12
CA MET A 56 -5.15 11.10 2.55
C MET A 56 -4.10 11.74 1.66
N GLU A 57 -2.94 11.97 2.26
CA GLU A 57 -1.70 12.38 1.62
C GLU A 57 -0.58 11.47 2.15
N LYS A 58 0.29 10.99 1.26
CA LYS A 58 1.46 10.16 1.63
C LYS A 58 2.68 10.58 0.84
N SER A 59 3.79 10.84 1.52
CA SER A 59 5.06 11.13 0.86
C SER A 59 5.63 9.88 0.20
N PHE A 60 6.33 10.04 -0.92
CA PHE A 60 7.13 8.96 -1.51
C PHE A 60 8.16 8.40 -0.53
N ARG A 61 8.63 9.19 0.45
CA ARG A 61 9.54 8.71 1.50
C ARG A 61 8.90 7.69 2.44
N GLU A 62 7.59 7.74 2.60
CA GLU A 62 6.83 6.82 3.46
C GLU A 62 6.50 5.52 2.73
N ILE A 63 6.36 5.57 1.40
CA ILE A 63 5.99 4.41 0.58
C ILE A 63 7.23 3.53 0.38
N SER A 64 7.16 2.28 0.85
CA SER A 64 8.27 1.32 0.72
C SER A 64 8.10 0.32 -0.41
N PHE A 65 6.89 0.16 -0.94
CA PHE A 65 6.60 -0.83 -1.97
C PHE A 65 5.37 -0.43 -2.79
N CYS A 66 5.41 -0.67 -4.09
CA CYS A 66 4.33 -0.48 -5.08
C CYS A 66 4.18 -1.80 -5.86
N SER A 67 2.96 -2.30 -6.05
CA SER A 67 2.74 -3.50 -6.87
C SER A 67 1.37 -3.51 -7.52
N GLN A 68 1.33 -4.05 -8.74
CA GLN A 68 0.10 -4.41 -9.42
C GLN A 68 -0.39 -5.78 -8.91
N GLY A 69 -1.71 -5.99 -8.92
CA GLY A 69 -2.32 -7.27 -8.61
C GLY A 69 -2.00 -8.32 -9.67
N ILE A 70 -1.61 -9.53 -9.24
CA ILE A 70 -1.28 -10.63 -10.16
C ILE A 70 -2.56 -11.31 -10.69
N ARG A 71 -3.52 -11.58 -9.80
CA ARG A 71 -4.81 -12.20 -10.19
C ARG A 71 -5.80 -11.18 -10.77
N HIS A 72 -5.80 -9.98 -10.20
CA HIS A 72 -6.65 -8.88 -10.63
C HIS A 72 -5.74 -7.75 -11.11
N VAL A 73 -5.46 -7.75 -12.42
CA VAL A 73 -4.50 -6.82 -13.03
C VAL A 73 -5.00 -5.37 -13.05
N ASP A 74 -6.29 -5.15 -12.79
CA ASP A 74 -6.92 -3.85 -12.55
C ASP A 74 -6.75 -3.38 -11.10
N HIS A 75 -6.09 -4.16 -10.24
CA HIS A 75 -5.79 -3.78 -8.86
C HIS A 75 -4.36 -3.31 -8.73
N PHE A 76 -4.16 -2.35 -7.85
CA PHE A 76 -2.85 -1.85 -7.47
C PHE A 76 -2.81 -1.61 -5.97
N GLY A 77 -1.65 -1.79 -5.35
CA GLY A 77 -1.45 -1.42 -3.97
C GLY A 77 -0.06 -0.92 -3.68
N PHE A 78 0.05 -0.23 -2.56
CA PHE A 78 1.33 0.21 -2.01
C PHE A 78 1.37 0.02 -0.50
N ILE A 79 2.59 -0.09 0.03
CA ILE A 79 2.84 -0.23 1.47
C ILE A 79 3.51 1.05 1.96
N CYS A 80 2.92 1.69 2.97
CA CYS A 80 3.51 2.81 3.69
C CYS A 80 4.11 2.37 5.02
N ARG A 81 5.23 2.99 5.40
CA ARG A 81 5.78 3.05 6.75
C ARG A 81 5.12 4.22 7.47
N GLU A 82 4.35 3.95 8.51
CA GLU A 82 3.72 4.98 9.33
C GLU A 82 4.32 4.97 10.74
N SER A 83 4.67 6.15 11.23
CA SER A 83 5.10 6.34 12.62
C SER A 83 3.88 6.50 13.51
N LEU A 84 3.78 5.66 14.54
CA LEU A 84 2.79 5.83 15.61
C LEU A 84 3.33 6.82 16.65
N GLU A 85 2.44 7.52 17.35
CA GLU A 85 2.77 8.48 18.41
C GLU A 85 3.67 7.88 19.51
N SER A 86 3.60 6.57 19.72
CA SER A 86 4.46 5.81 20.65
C SER A 86 5.91 5.64 20.20
N GLY A 87 6.29 6.13 19.01
CA GLY A 87 7.62 5.96 18.43
C GLY A 87 7.85 4.60 17.73
N SER A 88 6.84 3.73 17.69
CA SER A 88 6.88 2.50 16.91
C SER A 88 6.46 2.73 15.46
N CYS A 89 7.07 2.01 14.52
CA CYS A 89 6.68 2.03 13.10
C CYS A 89 5.71 0.89 12.79
N GLN A 90 4.66 1.18 12.03
CA GLN A 90 3.76 0.18 11.45
C GLN A 90 3.80 0.24 9.92
N PHE A 91 3.44 -0.87 9.30
CA PHE A 91 3.27 -0.94 7.85
C PHE A 91 1.79 -0.99 7.51
N VAL A 92 1.33 -0.08 6.65
CA VAL A 92 -0.05 -0.02 6.19
C VAL A 92 -0.11 -0.31 4.70
N CYS A 93 -0.91 -1.29 4.32
CA CYS A 93 -1.15 -1.66 2.94
C CYS A 93 -2.42 -0.99 2.43
N TYR A 94 -2.31 -0.25 1.33
CA TYR A 94 -3.44 0.34 0.62
C TYR A 94 -3.65 -0.40 -0.69
N VAL A 95 -4.88 -0.82 -0.95
CA VAL A 95 -5.25 -1.56 -2.16
C VAL A 95 -6.39 -0.82 -2.85
N PHE A 96 -6.26 -0.64 -4.16
CA PHE A 96 -7.19 0.07 -5.01
C PHE A 96 -7.60 -0.84 -6.15
N GLN A 97 -8.89 -0.81 -6.48
CA GLN A 97 -9.39 -1.27 -7.76
C GLN A 97 -9.48 -0.06 -8.69
N CYS A 98 -8.88 -0.16 -9.87
CA CYS A 98 -8.88 0.90 -10.86
C CYS A 98 -9.94 0.63 -11.93
N THR A 99 -10.63 1.68 -12.36
CA THR A 99 -11.72 1.60 -13.35
C THR A 99 -11.23 1.48 -14.80
N ASP A 100 -9.92 1.63 -15.05
CA ASP A 100 -9.29 1.43 -16.36
C ASP A 100 -7.89 0.80 -16.20
N ALA A 101 -7.68 -0.37 -16.79
CA ALA A 101 -6.44 -1.14 -16.69
C ALA A 101 -5.28 -0.55 -17.52
N GLY A 102 -5.56 0.20 -18.60
CA GLY A 102 -4.50 0.79 -19.44
C GLY A 102 -3.79 1.98 -18.79
N GLU A 103 -4.51 2.73 -17.96
CA GLU A 103 -3.96 3.82 -17.17
C GLU A 103 -3.16 3.29 -15.96
N LEU A 104 -3.45 2.08 -15.48
CA LEU A 104 -2.82 1.54 -14.28
C LEU A 104 -1.32 1.29 -14.45
N GLU A 105 -0.89 0.76 -15.59
CA GLU A 105 0.53 0.56 -15.89
C GLU A 105 1.33 1.87 -15.79
N ARG A 106 0.74 2.99 -16.24
CA ARG A 106 1.35 4.32 -16.14
C ARG A 106 1.45 4.79 -14.70
N HIS A 107 0.44 4.54 -13.87
CA HIS A 107 0.43 4.94 -12.45
C HIS A 107 1.46 4.16 -11.63
N VAL A 108 1.53 2.84 -11.78
CA VAL A 108 2.51 2.00 -11.07
C VAL A 108 3.93 2.38 -11.48
N LEU A 109 4.18 2.49 -12.78
CA LEU A 109 5.49 2.89 -13.30
C LEU A 109 5.91 4.28 -12.82
N SER A 110 4.99 5.27 -12.88
CA SER A 110 5.24 6.62 -12.40
C SER A 110 5.58 6.65 -10.91
N LEU A 111 4.85 5.89 -10.09
CA LEU A 111 5.11 5.83 -8.66
C LEU A 111 6.46 5.18 -8.38
N CYS A 112 6.75 4.03 -8.97
CA CYS A 112 8.00 3.33 -8.73
C CYS A 112 9.21 4.14 -9.22
N LEU A 113 9.12 4.87 -10.34
CA LEU A 113 10.15 5.83 -10.77
C LEU A 113 10.34 6.95 -9.72
N SER A 114 9.24 7.52 -9.23
CA SER A 114 9.29 8.59 -8.23
C SER A 114 9.90 8.13 -6.91
N LEU A 115 9.64 6.90 -6.49
CA LEU A 115 10.27 6.27 -5.33
C LEU A 115 11.77 6.11 -5.53
N CYS A 116 12.22 5.61 -6.68
CA CYS A 116 13.65 5.49 -6.98
C CYS A 116 14.36 6.85 -6.89
N LEU A 117 13.81 7.91 -7.49
CA LEU A 117 14.36 9.26 -7.40
C LEU A 117 14.41 9.76 -5.96
N SER A 118 13.33 9.59 -5.20
CA SER A 118 13.28 10.00 -3.79
C SER A 118 14.29 9.25 -2.91
N LEU A 119 14.60 7.99 -3.22
CA LEU A 119 15.63 7.22 -2.53
C LEU A 119 17.02 7.72 -2.90
N SER A 120 17.26 8.06 -4.18
CA SER A 120 18.53 8.64 -4.64
C SER A 120 18.85 9.98 -3.98
N ASP A 121 17.85 10.83 -3.72
CA ASP A 121 18.03 12.13 -3.04
C ASP A 121 18.35 12.00 -1.53
N THR A 122 18.31 10.79 -0.97
CA THR A 122 18.50 10.54 0.47
C THR A 122 19.89 9.95 0.79
N VAL A 123 20.75 9.74 -0.21
CA VAL A 123 22.13 9.21 -0.06
C VAL A 123 23.15 10.29 -0.42
#